data_AF-A0A549IQE0-F1
#
_entry.id   AF-A0A549IQE0-F1
#
_cell.length_a   1.000
_cell.length_b   1.000
_cell.length_c   1.000
_cell.angle_alpha   90.00
_cell.angle_beta   90.00
_cell.angle_gamma   90.00
#
_symmetry.space_group_name_H-M   'P 1'
#
loop_
_entity.id
_entity.type
_entity.pdbx_description
1 polymer ?
#
loop_
_entity_poly.entity_id
_entity_poly.type
_entity_poly.pdbx_seq_one_letter_code
_entity_poly.pdbx_strand_id
1 'polypeptide(L)'
;SVDDAIRIYRQLQLSKVVATENLLLFHSRFAFHDRQRIESQTLNLFGKQSGAQRAGKVIIATQVIEQSLDIDCDEMISDLAPVDLLIQRAGRLQRHIRDRNGLVKKSGQDERETPVLRILAPEWDDAPRENWLSSAMRNSAYVYP
;
A
#
# COMPACT_ATOMS: atom_id res chain seq x y z
N SER A 1 8.11 -4.89 -7.04
CA SER A 1 8.96 -5.92 -6.37
C SER A 1 9.55 -5.39 -5.06
N VAL A 2 10.36 -6.18 -4.32
CA VAL A 2 11.09 -5.67 -3.13
C VAL A 2 12.07 -4.56 -3.51
N ASP A 3 12.77 -4.70 -4.63
CA ASP A 3 13.75 -3.71 -5.07
C ASP A 3 13.08 -2.40 -5.48
N ASP A 4 11.90 -2.46 -6.10
CA ASP A 4 11.08 -1.26 -6.38
C ASP A 4 10.62 -0.58 -5.09
N ALA A 5 10.13 -1.35 -4.12
CA ALA A 5 9.67 -0.80 -2.84
C ALA A 5 10.81 -0.04 -2.12
N ILE A 6 12.02 -0.63 -2.08
CA ILE A 6 13.21 0.03 -1.51
C ILE A 6 13.57 1.30 -2.31
N ARG A 7 13.55 1.23 -3.65
CA ARG A 7 13.85 2.37 -4.51
C ARG A 7 12.88 3.52 -4.29
N ILE A 8 11.57 3.26 -4.28
CA ILE A 8 10.52 4.26 -4.08
C ILE A 8 10.64 4.87 -2.68
N TYR A 9 10.89 4.05 -1.65
CA TYR A 9 11.11 4.53 -0.29
C TYR A 9 12.27 5.53 -0.21
N ARG A 10 13.42 5.17 -0.80
CA ARG A 10 14.59 6.06 -0.86
C ARG A 10 14.31 7.35 -1.64
N GLN A 11 13.61 7.26 -2.77
CA GLN A 11 13.23 8.43 -3.57
C GLN A 11 12.34 9.38 -2.77
N LEU A 12 11.34 8.87 -2.04
CA LEU A 12 10.47 9.70 -1.19
C LEU A 12 11.24 10.32 -0.02
N GLN A 13 12.12 9.56 0.63
CA GLN A 13 12.98 10.08 1.70
C GLN A 13 13.89 11.23 1.24
N LEU A 14 14.42 11.15 0.01
CA LEU A 14 15.27 12.18 -0.58
C LEU A 14 14.47 13.41 -1.05
N SER A 15 13.28 13.19 -1.62
CA SER A 15 12.42 14.27 -2.12
C SER A 15 11.88 15.19 -1.02
N LYS A 16 11.83 14.71 0.23
CA LYS A 16 11.25 15.41 1.39
C LYS A 16 9.78 15.81 1.25
N VAL A 17 9.06 15.27 0.25
CA VAL A 17 7.61 15.45 0.08
C VAL A 17 6.86 14.87 1.29
N VAL A 18 7.37 13.77 1.86
CA VAL A 18 6.86 13.17 3.09
C VAL A 18 8.01 13.11 4.10
N ALA A 19 7.73 13.53 5.34
CA ALA A 19 8.70 13.46 6.43
C ALA A 19 9.12 12.00 6.68
N THR A 20 10.39 11.75 7.00
CA THR A 20 10.93 10.38 7.04
C THR A 20 10.29 9.54 8.15
N GLU A 21 9.93 10.16 9.26
CA GLU A 21 9.16 9.60 10.38
C GLU A 21 7.70 9.25 10.03
N ASN A 22 7.22 9.73 8.88
CA ASN A 22 5.91 9.41 8.33
C ASN A 22 5.97 8.35 7.22
N LEU A 23 7.17 7.89 6.85
CA LEU A 23 7.39 6.87 5.82
C LEU A 23 7.73 5.52 6.45
N LEU A 24 6.99 4.48 6.08
CA LEU A 24 7.25 3.10 6.46
C LEU A 24 7.52 2.22 5.24
N LEU A 25 8.46 1.29 5.35
CA LEU A 25 8.77 0.29 4.33
C LEU A 25 8.51 -1.11 4.91
N PHE A 26 7.69 -1.91 4.23
CA PHE A 26 7.38 -3.27 4.68
C PHE A 26 7.47 -4.31 3.55
N HIS A 27 8.39 -5.27 3.68
CA HIS A 27 8.63 -6.31 2.70
C HIS A 27 9.24 -7.56 3.34
N SER A 28 9.35 -8.66 2.59
CA SER A 28 9.81 -9.95 3.12
C SER A 28 11.30 -10.01 3.48
N ARG A 29 12.16 -9.17 2.89
CA ARG A 29 13.63 -9.20 3.07
C ARG A 29 14.15 -8.51 4.35
N PHE A 30 13.41 -8.54 5.45
CA PHE A 30 13.88 -8.08 6.77
C PHE A 30 14.33 -9.25 7.64
N ALA A 31 15.29 -8.99 8.53
CA ALA A 31 15.59 -9.94 9.61
C ALA A 31 14.34 -10.14 10.49
N PHE A 32 14.20 -11.32 11.11
CA PHE A 32 12.98 -11.69 11.84
C PHE A 32 12.57 -10.66 12.89
N HIS A 33 13.51 -10.23 13.74
CA HIS A 33 13.25 -9.25 14.79
C HIS A 33 12.83 -7.87 14.22
N ASP A 34 13.48 -7.43 13.14
CA ASP A 34 13.10 -6.20 12.44
C ASP A 34 11.72 -6.29 11.80
N ARG A 35 11.41 -7.43 11.20
CA ARG A 35 10.10 -7.68 10.61
C ARG A 35 9.00 -7.56 11.67
N GLN A 36 9.17 -8.19 12.83
CA GLN A 36 8.20 -8.12 13.93
C GLN A 36 8.00 -6.69 14.44
N ARG A 37 9.10 -5.93 14.58
CA ARG A 37 9.07 -4.52 14.96
C ARG A 37 8.30 -3.68 13.94
N ILE A 38 8.61 -3.82 12.65
CA ILE A 38 7.97 -3.05 11.56
C ILE A 38 6.49 -3.42 11.42
N GLU A 39 6.15 -4.69 11.59
CA GLU A 39 4.76 -5.17 11.59
C GLU A 39 3.97 -4.55 12.74
N SER A 40 4.53 -4.53 13.96
CA SER A 40 3.91 -3.87 15.11
C SER A 40 3.73 -2.37 14.88
N GLN A 41 4.74 -1.70 14.32
CA GLN A 41 4.65 -0.28 13.94
C GLN A 41 3.56 -0.04 12.88
N THR A 42 3.44 -0.94 11.90
CA THR A 42 2.42 -0.87 10.85
C THR A 42 1.02 -0.97 11.46
N LEU A 43 0.78 -1.95 12.32
CA LEU A 43 -0.52 -2.14 12.98
C LEU A 43 -0.88 -0.98 13.93
N ASN A 44 0.11 -0.40 14.60
CA ASN A 44 -0.11 0.77 15.47
C ASN A 44 -0.51 2.02 14.67
N LEU A 45 0.04 2.19 13.47
CA LEU A 45 -0.21 3.37 12.64
C LEU A 45 -1.42 3.21 11.72
N PHE A 46 -1.63 2.03 11.15
CA PHE A 46 -2.64 1.78 10.12
C PHE A 46 -3.72 0.78 10.54
N GLY A 47 -3.56 0.10 11.67
CA GLY A 47 -4.52 -0.92 12.12
C GLY A 47 -5.80 -0.32 12.71
N LYS A 48 -6.76 -1.19 13.07
CA LYS A 48 -8.05 -0.79 13.64
C LYS A 48 -7.96 0.20 14.80
N GLN A 49 -7.01 0.01 15.71
CA GLN A 49 -6.87 0.86 16.90
C GLN A 49 -6.14 2.19 16.64
N SER A 50 -5.70 2.45 15.40
CA SER A 50 -5.15 3.76 15.02
C SER A 50 -6.24 4.85 15.07
N GLY A 51 -5.85 6.08 15.39
CA GLY A 51 -6.74 7.24 15.59
C GLY A 51 -6.33 8.44 14.74
N ALA A 52 -6.02 9.60 15.33
CA ALA A 52 -5.57 10.76 14.56
C ALA A 52 -4.13 10.62 14.00
N GLN A 53 -3.30 9.77 14.61
CA GLN A 53 -1.87 9.60 14.29
C GLN A 53 -1.56 8.98 12.91
N ARG A 54 -2.58 8.47 12.22
CA ARG A 54 -2.51 7.95 10.83
C ARG A 54 -2.42 9.07 9.80
N ALA A 55 -2.85 10.28 10.15
CA ALA A 55 -2.81 11.42 9.24
C ALA A 55 -1.39 11.68 8.72
N GLY A 56 -1.25 11.81 7.41
CA GLY A 56 0.02 12.10 6.74
C GLY A 56 1.03 10.95 6.74
N LYS A 57 0.63 9.72 7.09
CA LYS A 57 1.50 8.53 7.06
C LYS A 57 1.41 7.81 5.73
N VAL A 58 2.54 7.30 5.23
CA VAL A 58 2.61 6.50 4.01
C VAL A 58 3.37 5.21 4.30
N ILE A 59 2.78 4.09 3.88
CA ILE A 59 3.42 2.78 3.88
C ILE A 59 3.69 2.34 2.44
N ILE A 60 4.93 1.93 2.20
CA ILE A 60 5.35 1.29 0.95
C ILE A 60 5.53 -0.18 1.28
N ALA A 61 4.71 -1.02 0.66
CA ALA A 61 4.74 -2.44 0.92
C ALA A 61 4.77 -3.26 -0.36
N THR A 62 5.28 -4.49 -0.26
CA THR A 62 5.10 -5.51 -1.29
C THR A 62 3.85 -6.34 -0.99
N GLN A 63 3.70 -7.48 -1.66
CA GLN A 63 2.58 -8.42 -1.50
C GLN A 63 2.37 -8.92 -0.06
N VAL A 64 3.31 -8.66 0.85
CA VAL A 64 3.17 -8.96 2.29
C VAL A 64 1.93 -8.33 2.92
N ILE A 65 1.39 -7.25 2.34
CA ILE A 65 0.20 -6.56 2.81
C ILE A 65 -1.10 -7.34 2.53
N GLU A 66 -1.07 -8.28 1.57
CA GLU A 66 -2.25 -9.01 1.09
C GLU A 66 -2.71 -10.07 2.11
N GLN A 67 -1.78 -10.75 2.78
CA GLN A 67 -2.12 -11.93 3.60
C GLN A 67 -1.94 -11.75 5.12
N SER A 68 -1.24 -10.71 5.58
CA SER A 68 -0.74 -10.69 6.96
C SER A 68 -1.21 -9.54 7.83
N LEU A 69 -1.81 -8.48 7.27
CA LEU A 69 -2.02 -7.23 8.00
C LEU A 69 -3.47 -6.73 7.97
N ASP A 70 -4.05 -6.53 9.16
CA ASP A 70 -5.33 -5.84 9.37
C ASP A 70 -5.09 -4.32 9.37
N ILE A 71 -4.98 -3.74 8.18
CA ILE A 71 -4.71 -2.31 7.99
C ILE A 71 -5.86 -1.61 7.25
N ASP A 72 -5.90 -0.30 7.45
CA ASP A 72 -6.90 0.61 6.92
C ASP A 72 -6.23 1.86 6.32
N CYS A 73 -6.32 1.98 5.00
CA CYS A 73 -5.79 3.08 4.23
C CYS A 73 -6.93 3.93 3.64
N ASP A 74 -6.68 5.23 3.50
CA ASP A 74 -7.62 6.15 2.84
C ASP A 74 -7.47 6.10 1.32
N GLU A 75 -6.23 5.91 0.86
CA GLU A 75 -5.80 5.99 -0.53
C GLU A 75 -4.80 4.86 -0.81
N MET A 76 -4.83 4.29 -2.01
CA MET A 76 -3.92 3.21 -2.39
C MET A 76 -3.40 3.39 -3.80
N ILE A 77 -2.09 3.20 -3.95
CA ILE A 77 -1.41 3.12 -5.24
C ILE A 77 -0.82 1.71 -5.36
N SER A 78 -1.08 1.06 -6.48
CA SER A 78 -0.66 -0.31 -6.73
C SER A 78 -0.06 -0.44 -8.13
N ASP A 79 1.00 -1.23 -8.26
CA ASP A 79 1.36 -1.77 -9.57
C ASP A 79 0.20 -2.60 -10.14
N LEU A 80 0.09 -2.66 -11.47
CA LEU A 80 -0.81 -3.60 -12.13
C LEU A 80 -0.51 -5.04 -11.68
N ALA A 81 -1.58 -5.76 -11.38
CA ALA A 81 -1.56 -7.14 -10.90
C ALA A 81 -2.86 -7.84 -11.37
N PRO A 82 -2.92 -9.17 -11.30
CA PRO A 82 -4.18 -9.91 -11.46
C PRO A 82 -5.34 -9.29 -10.65
N VAL A 83 -6.52 -9.26 -11.24
CA VAL A 83 -7.70 -8.54 -10.71
C VAL A 83 -8.09 -9.02 -9.30
N ASP A 84 -7.96 -10.31 -9.02
CA ASP A 84 -8.20 -10.91 -7.71
C ASP A 84 -7.26 -10.33 -6.64
N LEU A 85 -5.98 -10.14 -6.95
CA LEU A 85 -5.02 -9.50 -6.05
C LEU A 85 -5.31 -8.01 -5.86
N LEU A 86 -5.73 -7.31 -6.93
CA LEU A 86 -6.16 -5.91 -6.82
C LEU A 86 -7.39 -5.77 -5.90
N ILE A 87 -8.34 -6.69 -5.96
CA ILE A 87 -9.50 -6.72 -5.07
C ILE A 87 -9.07 -7.00 -3.62
N GLN A 88 -8.14 -7.94 -3.40
CA GLN A 88 -7.60 -8.21 -2.06
C GLN A 88 -6.92 -6.97 -1.45
N ARG A 89 -6.16 -6.23 -2.27
CA ARG A 89 -5.55 -4.95 -1.89
C ARG A 89 -6.60 -3.88 -1.61
N ALA A 90 -7.61 -3.75 -2.48
CA ALA A 90 -8.73 -2.83 -2.27
C ALA A 90 -9.47 -3.11 -0.96
N GLY A 91 -9.50 -4.36 -0.48
CA GLY A 91 -10.04 -4.73 0.83
C GLY A 91 -9.26 -4.18 2.05
N ARG A 92 -8.22 -3.38 1.84
CA ARG A 92 -7.51 -2.58 2.86
C ARG A 92 -7.87 -1.10 2.78
N LEU A 93 -8.54 -0.64 1.72
CA LEU A 93 -9.11 0.70 1.65
C LEU A 93 -10.34 0.77 2.55
N GLN A 94 -10.36 1.76 3.43
CA GLN A 94 -11.47 2.02 4.37
C GLN A 94 -11.99 0.76 5.07
N ARG A 95 -11.07 -0.12 5.46
CA ARG A 95 -11.38 -1.44 6.02
C ARG A 95 -12.19 -1.37 7.31
N HIS A 96 -12.03 -0.29 8.08
CA HIS A 96 -12.82 -0.02 9.27
C HIS A 96 -13.58 1.28 9.09
N ILE A 97 -14.85 1.28 9.47
CA ILE A 97 -15.71 2.46 9.38
C ILE A 97 -15.18 3.53 10.35
N ARG A 98 -14.86 4.71 9.83
CA ARG A 98 -14.29 5.83 10.61
C ARG A 98 -15.06 7.14 10.44
N ASP A 99 -14.89 8.02 11.41
CA ASP A 99 -15.32 9.41 11.30
C ASP A 99 -14.32 10.26 10.48
N ARG A 100 -14.67 11.52 10.23
CA ARG A 100 -13.80 12.47 9.49
C ARG A 100 -12.44 12.75 10.14
N ASN A 101 -12.27 12.42 11.42
CA ASN A 101 -11.03 12.59 12.17
C ASN A 101 -10.19 11.30 12.18
N GLY A 102 -10.67 10.24 11.52
CA GLY A 102 -9.99 8.95 11.46
C GLY A 102 -10.23 8.05 12.68
N LEU A 103 -11.19 8.37 13.56
CA LEU A 103 -11.53 7.51 14.71
C LEU A 103 -12.53 6.43 14.27
N VAL A 104 -12.36 5.20 14.79
CA VAL A 104 -13.26 4.08 14.45
C VAL A 104 -14.65 4.31 15.03
N LYS A 105 -15.66 4.11 14.17
CA LYS A 105 -17.07 4.11 14.53
C LYS A 105 -17.57 2.68 14.72
N LYS A 106 -18.53 2.51 15.64
CA LYS A 106 -19.19 1.22 15.89
C LYS A 106 -20.35 0.94 14.92
N SER A 107 -20.91 1.98 14.31
CA SER A 107 -22.06 1.90 13.42
C SER A 107 -22.13 3.13 12.49
N GLY A 108 -23.02 3.07 11.50
CA GLY A 108 -23.16 4.10 10.47
C GLY A 108 -22.25 3.88 9.28
N GLN A 109 -22.20 4.85 8.38
CA GLN A 109 -21.32 4.84 7.21
C GLN A 109 -19.98 5.51 7.54
N ASP A 110 -18.98 5.22 6.71
CA ASP A 110 -17.69 5.91 6.77
C ASP A 110 -17.89 7.38 6.38
N GLU A 111 -17.22 8.29 7.09
CA GLU A 111 -17.34 9.73 6.86
C GLU A 111 -16.16 10.33 6.11
N ARG A 112 -15.18 9.50 5.73
CA ARG A 112 -14.06 9.92 4.88
C ARG A 112 -14.49 10.01 3.43
N GLU A 113 -13.67 10.65 2.61
CA GLU A 113 -13.89 10.73 1.16
C GLU A 113 -13.89 9.34 0.51
N THR A 114 -14.50 9.21 -0.66
CA THR A 114 -14.57 7.92 -1.36
C THR A 114 -13.18 7.31 -1.57
N PRO A 115 -12.96 6.03 -1.24
CA PRO A 115 -11.64 5.42 -1.36
C PRO A 115 -11.24 5.29 -2.82
N VAL A 116 -9.97 5.59 -3.13
CA VAL A 116 -9.44 5.49 -4.49
C VAL A 116 -8.28 4.48 -4.51
N LEU A 117 -8.39 3.52 -5.43
CA LEU A 117 -7.29 2.64 -5.84
C LEU A 117 -6.75 3.12 -7.18
N ARG A 118 -5.54 3.69 -7.20
CA ARG A 118 -4.83 4.06 -8.43
C ARG A 118 -3.92 2.92 -8.85
N ILE A 119 -4.08 2.48 -10.09
CA ILE A 119 -3.25 1.43 -10.67
C ILE A 119 -2.19 2.06 -11.57
N LEU A 120 -0.92 1.80 -11.27
CA LEU A 120 0.20 2.09 -12.17
C LEU A 120 0.27 0.97 -13.21
N ALA A 121 0.08 1.34 -14.47
CA ALA A 121 0.14 0.45 -15.62
C ALA A 121 0.97 1.11 -16.75
N PRO A 122 1.47 0.33 -17.72
CA PRO A 122 1.97 0.88 -18.97
C PRO A 122 0.87 1.68 -19.69
N GLU A 123 1.26 2.51 -20.66
CA GLU A 123 0.28 3.17 -21.52
C GLU A 123 -0.63 2.15 -22.20
N TRP A 124 -1.92 2.46 -22.25
CA TRP A 124 -2.91 1.60 -22.87
C TRP A 124 -2.60 1.38 -24.35
N ASP A 125 -2.76 0.14 -24.79
CA ASP A 125 -2.60 -0.26 -26.19
C ASP A 125 -3.76 -1.22 -26.53
N ASP A 126 -4.53 -0.91 -27.57
CA ASP A 126 -5.65 -1.75 -28.02
C ASP A 126 -5.17 -3.05 -28.69
N ALA A 127 -3.89 -3.12 -29.08
CA ALA A 127 -3.25 -4.29 -29.66
C ALA A 127 -1.88 -4.56 -29.00
N PRO A 128 -1.86 -4.87 -27.68
CA PRO A 128 -0.63 -4.94 -26.92
C PRO A 128 0.23 -6.11 -27.40
N ARG A 129 1.54 -5.87 -27.50
CA ARG A 129 2.52 -6.94 -27.74
C ARG A 129 2.63 -7.83 -26.50
N GLU A 130 3.13 -9.07 -26.66
CA GLU A 130 3.33 -10.01 -25.55
C GLU A 130 4.17 -9.43 -24.40
N ASN A 131 5.10 -8.53 -24.71
CA ASN A 131 5.97 -7.87 -23.74
C ASN A 131 5.43 -6.52 -23.21
N TRP A 132 4.16 -6.18 -23.46
CA TRP A 132 3.57 -4.90 -23.08
C TRP A 132 3.82 -4.55 -21.60
N LEU A 133 3.51 -5.48 -20.68
CA LEU A 133 3.77 -5.29 -19.27
C LEU A 133 5.27 -5.33 -18.93
N SER A 134 6.00 -6.32 -19.44
CA SER A 134 7.40 -6.56 -19.06
C SER A 134 8.37 -5.49 -19.58
N SER A 135 8.01 -4.78 -20.65
CA SER A 135 8.78 -3.68 -21.22
C SER A 135 8.81 -2.44 -20.31
N ALA A 136 7.69 -2.10 -19.66
CA ALA A 136 7.58 -0.93 -18.78
C ALA A 136 7.68 -1.29 -17.29
N MET A 137 7.23 -2.48 -16.89
CA MET A 137 7.11 -2.94 -15.51
C MET A 137 7.76 -4.32 -15.32
N ARG A 138 9.01 -4.48 -15.76
CA ARG A 138 9.75 -5.76 -15.74
C ARG A 138 9.67 -6.51 -14.42
N ASN A 139 9.82 -5.79 -13.31
CA ASN A 139 9.80 -6.38 -11.97
C ASN A 139 8.41 -6.87 -11.56
N SER A 140 7.34 -6.22 -12.02
CA SER A 140 5.96 -6.63 -11.75
C SER A 140 5.57 -7.82 -12.63
N ALA A 141 5.97 -7.81 -13.92
CA ALA A 141 5.83 -8.95 -14.83
C ALA A 141 6.59 -10.21 -14.36
N TYR A 142 7.71 -10.04 -13.65
CA TYR A 142 8.43 -11.18 -13.07
C TYR A 142 7.66 -11.82 -11.89
N VAL A 143 6.93 -11.01 -11.12
CA VAL A 143 6.14 -11.51 -9.99
C VAL A 143 4.83 -12.14 -10.47
N TYR A 144 4.22 -11.55 -11.49
CA TYR A 144 2.98 -12.02 -12.12
C TYR A 144 3.28 -12.42 -13.57
N PRO A 145 3.74 -13.66 -13.80
CA PRO A 145 4.03 -14.17 -15.13
C PRO A 145 2.75 -14.35 -15.97
#